data_AF-A0A7W7YRH6-F1
#
_entry.id   AF-A0A7W7YRH6-F1
#
_cell.length_a   1.000
_cell.length_b   1.000
_cell.length_c   1.000
_cell.angle_alpha   90.00
_cell.angle_beta   90.00
_cell.angle_gamma   90.00
#
_symmetry.space_group_name_H-M   'P 1'
#
loop_
_entity.id
_entity.type
_entity.pdbx_description
1 polymer ?
#
loop_
_entity_poly.entity_id
_entity_poly.type
_entity_poly.pdbx_seq_one_letter_code
_entity_poly.pdbx_strand_id
1 'polypeptide(L)'
;MSEENRWAWWQAALEGDIGPMHEGQPEQGYYRTRFKGGQWEPVALWFENGEWHAMRGERMVDPADTWNFCRTHPVSYEAYQKAIEGAGWDDEPPAPSIGHNLPSDPHEALKLEYESEKELAADLMKKEVKTEDQASQIAILSKRISVVTKKATDFHKVEKQPHLDAGRAVDDKWRYLKEDPADLSKQLKRHLDAYLIAKQREERERQEAARREEERLRREAEEAARKAAEADQQSEAERQAAIDRARQLEQEAAAKAKEAEAKNASAGRTGARVSLRTFPEPNITDYDALLTALKDRPEIREVVESLAKRAAKSGVSLPGMEIIEVQRAA
;
A
#
# COMPACT_ATOMS: atom_id res chain seq x y z
N MET A 1 27.47 -52.50 -12.91
CA MET A 1 28.07 -51.69 -11.85
C MET A 1 27.19 -51.90 -10.64
N SER A 2 27.69 -52.62 -9.65
CA SER A 2 27.00 -52.94 -8.40
C SER A 2 26.34 -51.70 -7.82
N GLU A 3 25.05 -51.76 -7.48
CA GLU A 3 24.41 -50.78 -6.59
C GLU A 3 25.18 -50.82 -5.27
N GLU A 4 26.13 -49.91 -5.14
CA GLU A 4 26.85 -49.67 -3.90
C GLU A 4 25.78 -49.34 -2.85
N ASN A 5 25.65 -50.19 -1.82
CA ASN A 5 24.67 -49.97 -0.76
C ASN A 5 25.06 -48.70 0.00
N ARG A 6 24.53 -47.55 -0.43
CA ARG A 6 24.83 -46.23 0.14
C ARG A 6 24.42 -46.08 1.61
N TRP A 7 23.59 -47.00 2.12
CA TRP A 7 23.21 -47.07 3.52
C TRP A 7 24.18 -47.88 4.38
N ALA A 8 25.10 -48.64 3.77
CA ALA A 8 25.98 -49.57 4.49
C ALA A 8 26.84 -48.87 5.54
N TRP A 9 27.36 -47.68 5.23
CA TRP A 9 28.15 -46.90 6.18
C TRP A 9 27.33 -46.48 7.40
N TRP A 10 26.13 -45.93 7.18
CA TRP A 10 25.24 -45.51 8.27
C TRP A 10 24.76 -46.69 9.11
N GLN A 11 24.46 -47.83 8.49
CA GLN A 11 24.10 -49.06 9.20
C GLN A 11 25.23 -49.56 10.11
N ALA A 12 26.48 -49.59 9.62
CA ALA A 12 27.64 -49.95 10.43
C ALA A 12 27.90 -48.93 11.56
N ALA A 13 27.73 -47.63 11.27
CA ALA A 13 27.90 -46.57 12.25
C ALA A 13 26.88 -46.65 13.41
N LEU A 14 25.66 -47.14 13.16
CA LEU A 14 24.66 -47.41 14.21
C LEU A 14 25.03 -48.57 15.13
N GLU A 15 25.76 -49.55 14.60
CA GLU A 15 26.28 -50.70 15.38
C GLU A 15 27.57 -50.35 16.15
N GLY A 16 28.05 -49.11 16.01
CA GLY A 16 29.25 -48.60 16.67
C GLY A 16 30.54 -48.80 15.87
N ASP A 17 30.47 -49.38 14.67
CA ASP A 17 31.59 -49.52 13.75
C ASP A 17 31.65 -48.30 12.81
N ILE A 18 32.24 -47.23 13.33
CA ILE A 18 32.32 -45.97 12.61
C ILE A 18 33.55 -45.98 11.70
N GLY A 19 33.30 -46.23 10.41
CA GLY A 19 34.32 -46.25 9.35
C GLY A 19 35.03 -44.90 9.13
N PRO A 20 35.95 -44.82 8.15
CA PRO A 20 36.71 -43.59 7.90
C PRO A 20 35.79 -42.41 7.57
N MET A 21 35.95 -41.31 8.29
CA MET A 21 35.22 -40.06 8.08
C MET A 21 36.07 -39.08 7.27
N HIS A 22 35.75 -38.87 5.99
CA HIS A 22 36.40 -37.88 5.16
C HIS A 22 35.64 -36.54 5.18
N GLU A 23 36.37 -35.43 5.30
CA GLU A 23 35.80 -34.09 5.18
C GLU A 23 35.28 -33.84 3.77
N GLY A 24 34.08 -33.28 3.66
CA GLY A 24 33.43 -32.98 2.37
C GLY A 24 32.91 -34.20 1.58
N GLN A 25 32.98 -35.40 2.13
CA GLN A 25 32.40 -36.62 1.55
C GLN A 25 31.26 -37.12 2.45
N PRO A 26 30.03 -36.60 2.27
CA PRO A 26 28.89 -37.00 3.09
C PRO A 26 28.53 -38.48 2.86
N GLU A 27 28.15 -39.17 3.93
CA GLU A 27 27.59 -40.51 3.86
C GLU A 27 26.08 -40.47 4.08
N GLN A 28 25.34 -41.21 3.27
CA GLN A 28 23.88 -41.22 3.31
C GLN A 28 23.39 -41.86 4.61
N GLY A 29 22.49 -41.18 5.31
CA GLY A 29 22.03 -41.61 6.62
C GLY A 29 21.26 -40.55 7.40
N TYR A 30 20.88 -40.93 8.61
CA TYR A 30 20.21 -40.08 9.58
C TYR A 30 21.12 -39.79 10.76
N TYR A 31 21.17 -38.51 11.14
CA TYR A 31 22.09 -37.98 12.13
C TYR A 31 21.39 -36.96 13.03
N ARG A 32 22.12 -36.49 14.04
CA ARG A 32 21.76 -35.30 14.80
C ARG A 32 22.94 -34.35 14.90
N THR A 33 22.65 -33.06 15.01
CA THR A 33 23.69 -32.04 15.22
C THR A 33 23.21 -30.97 16.18
N ARG A 34 24.15 -30.30 16.83
CA ARG A 34 23.87 -29.13 17.67
C ARG A 34 25.05 -28.18 17.67
N PHE A 35 24.77 -26.90 17.87
CA PHE A 35 25.80 -25.96 18.30
C PHE A 35 26.13 -26.19 19.78
N LYS A 36 27.33 -25.81 20.20
CA LYS A 36 27.77 -25.95 21.60
C LYS A 36 26.78 -25.22 22.52
N GLY A 37 26.06 -25.97 23.37
CA GLY A 37 25.02 -25.43 24.26
C GLY A 37 23.63 -25.25 23.63
N GLY A 38 23.44 -25.66 22.37
CA GLY A 38 22.13 -25.66 21.69
C GLY A 38 21.41 -27.00 21.76
N GLN A 39 20.14 -27.00 21.31
CA GLN A 39 19.31 -28.21 21.19
C GLN A 39 19.79 -29.11 20.04
N TRP A 40 19.61 -30.42 20.19
CA TRP A 40 19.85 -31.39 19.13
C TRP A 40 18.81 -31.26 18.01
N GLU A 41 19.27 -30.97 16.80
CA GLU A 41 18.47 -30.91 15.58
C GLU A 41 18.65 -32.22 14.77
N PRO A 42 17.55 -32.79 14.24
CA PRO A 42 17.63 -33.96 13.36
C PRO A 42 18.21 -33.57 12.00
N VAL A 43 19.02 -34.46 11.42
CA VAL A 43 19.67 -34.27 10.13
C VAL A 43 19.45 -35.50 9.25
N ALA A 44 19.04 -35.30 8.00
CA ALA A 44 18.99 -36.33 6.98
C ALA A 44 19.93 -35.97 5.83
N LEU A 45 20.77 -36.91 5.41
CA LEU A 45 21.65 -36.80 4.25
C LEU A 45 21.27 -37.90 3.25
N TRP A 46 21.01 -37.54 2.01
CA TRP A 46 20.70 -38.51 0.96
C TRP A 46 21.25 -38.06 -0.39
N PHE A 47 21.50 -39.03 -1.26
CA PHE A 47 21.94 -38.76 -2.63
C PHE A 47 20.82 -39.10 -3.62
N GLU A 48 20.46 -38.13 -4.45
CA GLU A 48 19.38 -38.26 -5.43
C GLU A 48 19.78 -37.56 -6.72
N ASN A 49 19.47 -38.15 -7.87
CA ASN A 49 19.71 -37.54 -9.20
C ASN A 49 21.15 -37.08 -9.50
N GLY A 50 22.15 -37.66 -8.83
CA GLY A 50 23.55 -37.29 -9.03
C GLY A 50 24.06 -36.20 -8.08
N GLU A 51 23.20 -35.70 -7.19
CA GLU A 51 23.51 -34.62 -6.25
C GLU A 51 23.27 -35.07 -4.80
N TRP A 52 24.03 -34.47 -3.88
CA TRP A 52 23.83 -34.65 -2.45
C TRP A 52 22.82 -33.64 -1.93
N HIS A 53 21.94 -34.10 -1.06
CA HIS A 53 20.94 -33.28 -0.38
C HIS A 53 21.05 -33.49 1.13
N ALA A 54 20.74 -32.43 1.87
CA ALA A 54 20.78 -32.42 3.31
C ALA A 54 19.61 -31.62 3.89
N MET A 55 18.89 -32.21 4.84
CA MET A 55 17.94 -31.48 5.68
C MET A 55 18.44 -31.41 7.11
N ARG A 56 18.30 -30.25 7.73
CA ARG A 56 18.50 -30.01 9.16
C ARG A 56 17.20 -29.44 9.74
N GLY A 57 16.49 -30.25 10.51
CA GLY A 57 15.08 -29.99 10.82
C GLY A 57 14.26 -29.93 9.52
N GLU A 58 13.51 -28.84 9.34
CA GLU A 58 12.71 -28.59 8.14
C GLU A 58 13.46 -27.80 7.04
N ARG A 59 14.76 -27.52 7.22
CA ARG A 59 15.55 -26.65 6.33
C ARG A 59 16.47 -27.46 5.42
N MET A 60 16.45 -27.17 4.12
CA MET A 60 17.49 -27.65 3.19
C MET A 60 18.80 -26.89 3.45
N VAL A 61 19.90 -27.61 3.59
CA VAL A 61 21.23 -27.08 3.93
C VAL A 61 22.30 -27.69 3.03
N ASP A 62 23.51 -27.13 3.06
CA ASP A 62 24.64 -27.68 2.31
C ASP A 62 25.06 -29.06 2.89
N PRO A 63 25.12 -30.13 2.08
CA PRO A 63 25.46 -31.47 2.57
C PRO A 63 26.89 -31.62 3.07
N ALA A 64 27.86 -30.98 2.40
CA ALA A 64 29.27 -31.10 2.76
C ALA A 64 29.57 -30.39 4.09
N ASP A 65 28.99 -29.20 4.29
CA ASP A 65 29.09 -28.46 5.54
C ASP A 65 28.37 -29.19 6.68
N THR A 66 27.14 -29.64 6.44
CA THR A 66 26.33 -30.33 7.46
C THR A 66 26.98 -31.63 7.93
N TRP A 67 27.60 -32.39 7.00
CA TRP A 67 28.34 -33.61 7.30
C TRP A 67 29.43 -33.41 8.36
N ASN A 68 30.18 -32.30 8.28
CA ASN A 68 31.25 -32.01 9.24
C ASN A 68 30.74 -31.93 10.69
N PHE A 69 29.49 -31.53 10.88
CA PHE A 69 28.87 -31.35 12.20
C PHE A 69 28.03 -32.54 12.67
N CYS A 70 27.60 -33.43 11.79
CA CYS A 70 26.70 -34.53 12.14
C CYS A 70 27.36 -35.93 12.07
N ARG A 71 28.50 -36.08 11.39
CA ARG A 71 29.20 -37.36 11.15
C ARG A 71 29.50 -38.22 12.39
N THR A 72 29.62 -37.60 13.56
CA THR A 72 29.92 -38.29 14.84
C THR A 72 28.69 -38.73 15.61
N HIS A 73 27.47 -38.44 15.13
CA HIS A 73 26.23 -38.71 15.86
C HIS A 73 25.17 -39.34 14.93
N PRO A 74 25.40 -40.57 14.43
CA PRO A 74 24.38 -41.33 13.70
C PRO A 74 23.21 -41.66 14.63
N VAL A 75 21.99 -41.63 14.08
CA VAL A 75 20.76 -41.99 14.80
C VAL A 75 19.90 -42.93 13.97
N SER A 76 19.09 -43.75 14.61
CA SER A 76 18.14 -44.61 13.91
C SER A 76 17.12 -43.77 13.15
N TYR A 77 16.54 -44.33 12.09
CA TYR A 77 15.46 -43.67 11.36
C TYR A 77 14.25 -43.35 12.26
N GLU A 78 13.94 -44.25 13.19
CA GLU A 78 12.87 -44.07 14.17
C GLU A 78 13.15 -42.89 15.12
N ALA A 79 14.38 -42.74 15.60
CA ALA A 79 14.78 -41.60 16.43
C ALA A 79 14.77 -40.28 15.65
N TYR A 80 15.18 -40.31 14.38
CA TYR A 80 15.08 -39.16 13.48
C TYR A 80 13.62 -38.73 13.26
N GLN A 81 12.71 -39.66 12.97
CA GLN A 81 11.29 -39.37 12.80
C GLN A 81 10.68 -38.80 14.09
N LYS A 82 10.97 -39.41 15.24
CA LYS A 82 10.52 -38.93 16.55
C LYS A 82 10.98 -37.48 16.83
N ALA A 83 12.22 -37.15 16.46
CA ALA A 83 12.75 -35.80 16.62
C ALA A 83 12.12 -34.80 15.63
N ILE A 84 11.85 -35.19 14.38
CA ILE A 84 11.13 -34.38 13.38
C ILE A 84 9.69 -34.12 13.82
N GLU A 85 9.03 -35.12 14.42
CA GLU A 85 7.68 -35.01 14.99
C GLU A 85 7.64 -34.21 16.31
N GLY A 86 8.79 -33.70 16.77
CA GLY A 86 8.88 -32.81 17.93
C GLY A 86 8.86 -33.51 19.28
N ALA A 87 8.93 -34.85 19.32
CA ALA A 87 8.97 -35.65 20.55
C ALA A 87 10.38 -35.77 21.17
N GLY A 88 11.39 -35.14 20.56
CA GLY A 88 12.76 -35.06 21.08
C GLY A 88 13.53 -36.37 21.00
N TRP A 89 14.62 -36.48 21.77
CA TRP A 89 15.51 -37.64 21.79
C TRP A 89 15.40 -38.41 23.10
N ASP A 90 15.51 -39.74 23.06
CA ASP A 90 15.35 -40.61 24.24
C ASP A 90 16.43 -40.41 25.32
N ASP A 91 17.56 -39.81 24.95
CA ASP A 91 18.69 -39.49 25.82
C ASP A 91 18.67 -38.04 26.34
N GLU A 92 17.67 -37.23 25.97
CA GLU A 92 17.40 -35.92 26.58
C GLU A 92 16.42 -36.09 27.77
N PRO A 93 16.55 -35.27 28.84
CA PRO A 93 15.50 -35.21 29.87
C PRO A 93 14.17 -34.91 29.18
N PRO A 94 13.08 -35.60 29.57
CA PRO A 94 11.84 -35.62 28.80
C PRO A 94 11.36 -34.19 28.57
N ALA A 95 11.20 -33.82 27.30
CA ALA A 95 10.42 -32.65 26.94
C ALA A 95 9.03 -32.82 27.57
N PRO A 96 8.42 -31.76 28.14
CA PRO A 96 7.08 -31.85 28.66
C PRO A 96 6.19 -32.44 27.57
N SER A 97 5.56 -33.58 27.89
CA SER A 97 4.68 -34.33 27.01
C SER A 97 3.73 -33.36 26.32
N ILE A 98 3.89 -33.20 25.01
CA ILE A 98 2.89 -32.59 24.15
C ILE A 98 1.69 -33.54 24.23
N GLY A 99 0.71 -33.16 25.05
CA GLY A 99 -0.50 -33.95 25.22
C GLY A 99 -1.15 -34.20 23.87
N HIS A 100 -1.41 -35.47 23.56
CA HIS A 100 -2.14 -35.97 22.39
C HIS A 100 -3.63 -35.58 22.39
N ASN A 101 -3.92 -34.30 22.63
CA ASN A 101 -5.28 -33.76 22.62
C ASN A 101 -5.28 -32.31 22.09
N LEU A 102 -4.38 -31.99 21.15
CA LEU A 102 -4.47 -30.73 20.42
C LEU A 102 -5.73 -30.74 19.55
N PRO A 103 -6.55 -29.67 19.57
CA PRO A 103 -7.65 -29.50 18.63
C PRO A 103 -7.17 -29.65 17.18
N SER A 104 -7.96 -30.29 16.31
CA SER A 104 -7.62 -30.41 14.88
C SER A 104 -7.60 -29.06 14.16
N ASP A 105 -8.21 -28.04 14.76
CA ASP A 105 -8.24 -26.67 14.27
C ASP A 105 -6.95 -25.91 14.65
N PRO A 106 -6.15 -25.44 13.68
CA PRO A 106 -4.90 -24.72 13.95
C PRO A 106 -5.08 -23.45 14.79
N HIS A 107 -6.23 -22.78 14.68
CA HIS A 107 -6.53 -21.58 15.46
C HIS A 107 -6.78 -21.90 16.94
N GLU A 108 -7.62 -22.88 17.25
CA GLU A 108 -7.85 -23.32 18.64
C GLU A 108 -6.59 -23.94 19.27
N ALA A 109 -5.78 -24.67 18.49
CA ALA A 109 -4.49 -25.18 18.95
C ALA A 109 -3.52 -24.05 19.33
N LEU A 110 -3.40 -23.02 18.47
CA LEU A 110 -2.52 -21.88 18.72
C LEU A 110 -3.00 -20.98 19.87
N LYS A 111 -4.32 -20.89 20.06
CA LYS A 111 -4.92 -20.18 21.19
C LYS A 111 -4.58 -20.86 22.51
N LEU A 112 -4.68 -22.18 22.58
CA LEU A 112 -4.32 -22.95 23.77
C LEU A 112 -2.80 -22.85 24.08
N GLU A 113 -1.96 -22.88 23.05
CA GLU A 113 -0.51 -22.62 23.16
C GLU A 113 -0.27 -21.23 23.77
N TYR A 114 -0.90 -20.19 23.23
CA TYR A 114 -0.78 -18.82 23.75
C TYR A 114 -1.26 -18.67 25.20
N GLU A 115 -2.42 -19.24 25.54
CA GLU A 115 -2.99 -19.16 26.89
C GLU A 115 -2.02 -19.78 27.91
N SER A 116 -1.41 -20.91 27.57
CA SER A 116 -0.40 -21.58 28.41
C SER A 116 0.87 -20.72 28.59
N GLU A 117 1.42 -20.15 27.50
CA GLU A 117 2.60 -19.27 27.59
C GLU A 117 2.31 -17.97 28.35
N LYS A 118 1.09 -17.44 28.21
CA LYS A 118 0.65 -16.21 28.87
C LYS A 118 0.58 -16.37 30.38
N GLU A 119 0.07 -17.50 30.86
CA GLU A 119 0.06 -17.81 32.29
C GLU A 119 1.48 -17.91 32.85
N LEU A 120 2.38 -18.62 32.15
CA LEU A 120 3.80 -18.70 32.52
C LEU A 120 4.46 -17.31 32.54
N ALA A 121 4.14 -16.45 31.57
CA ALA A 121 4.71 -15.12 31.48
C ALA A 121 4.24 -14.23 32.62
N ALA A 122 2.94 -14.29 32.95
CA ALA A 122 2.37 -13.57 34.08
C ALA A 122 3.03 -13.97 35.41
N ASP A 123 3.36 -15.24 35.58
CA ASP A 123 4.01 -15.73 36.80
C ASP A 123 5.51 -15.40 36.88
N LEU A 124 6.23 -15.40 35.74
CA LEU A 124 7.61 -14.94 35.70
C LEU A 124 7.72 -13.42 35.92
N MET A 125 6.80 -12.62 35.37
CA MET A 125 6.80 -11.16 35.52
C MET A 125 6.55 -10.68 36.95
N LYS A 126 5.94 -11.51 37.82
CA LYS A 126 5.76 -11.20 39.25
C LYS A 126 7.05 -11.35 40.07
N LYS A 127 8.04 -12.06 39.54
CA LYS A 127 9.30 -12.38 40.24
C LYS A 127 10.40 -11.43 39.78
N GLU A 128 11.19 -10.93 40.73
CA GLU A 128 12.39 -10.15 40.43
C GLU A 128 13.48 -11.06 39.83
N VAL A 129 14.13 -10.60 38.76
CA VAL A 129 15.19 -11.34 38.07
C VAL A 129 16.52 -11.07 38.78
N LYS A 130 17.10 -12.11 39.39
CA LYS A 130 18.35 -12.03 40.18
C LYS A 130 19.47 -12.91 39.63
N THR A 131 19.16 -13.85 38.74
CA THR A 131 20.13 -14.79 38.19
C THR A 131 20.08 -14.83 36.66
N GLU A 132 21.20 -15.22 36.05
CA GLU A 132 21.31 -15.41 34.60
C GLU A 132 20.36 -16.50 34.09
N ASP A 133 20.13 -17.55 34.88
CA ASP A 133 19.15 -18.60 34.55
C ASP A 133 17.72 -18.05 34.47
N GLN A 134 17.33 -17.16 35.39
CA GLN A 134 16.01 -16.50 35.36
C GLN A 134 15.87 -15.57 34.15
N ALA A 135 16.92 -14.83 33.80
CA ALA A 135 16.95 -14.01 32.59
C ALA A 135 16.82 -14.87 31.32
N SER A 136 17.51 -16.01 31.29
CA SER A 136 17.46 -16.98 30.18
C SER A 136 16.07 -17.60 30.03
N GLN A 137 15.39 -17.94 31.13
CA GLN A 137 14.02 -18.45 31.10
C GLN A 137 13.04 -17.42 30.53
N ILE A 138 13.16 -16.14 30.92
CA ILE A 138 12.34 -15.05 30.37
C ILE A 138 12.63 -14.87 28.88
N ALA A 139 13.88 -14.91 28.46
CA ALA A 139 14.26 -14.78 27.05
C ALA A 139 13.69 -15.93 26.19
N ILE A 140 13.74 -17.17 26.68
CA ILE A 140 13.15 -18.34 26.01
C ILE A 140 11.63 -18.19 25.89
N LEU A 141 10.96 -17.80 26.98
CA LEU A 141 9.51 -17.60 26.97
C LEU A 141 9.10 -16.46 26.03
N SER A 142 9.83 -15.35 26.04
CA SER A 142 9.65 -14.26 25.09
C SER A 142 9.73 -14.75 23.65
N LYS A 143 10.73 -15.57 23.32
CA LYS A 143 10.88 -16.17 21.99
C LYS A 143 9.70 -17.09 21.63
N ARG A 144 9.22 -17.92 22.56
CA ARG A 144 8.05 -18.80 22.35
C ARG A 144 6.79 -17.98 22.04
N ILE A 145 6.54 -16.92 22.80
CA ILE A 145 5.42 -16.00 22.54
C ILE A 145 5.55 -15.30 21.17
N SER A 146 6.76 -14.89 20.79
CA SER A 146 6.99 -14.33 19.44
C SER A 146 6.70 -15.35 18.33
N VAL A 147 7.01 -16.63 18.53
CA VAL A 147 6.69 -17.70 17.58
C VAL A 147 5.18 -17.88 17.42
N VAL A 148 4.40 -17.78 18.51
CA VAL A 148 2.93 -17.79 18.44
C VAL A 148 2.41 -16.68 17.52
N THR A 149 2.96 -15.46 17.65
CA THR A 149 2.58 -14.32 16.79
C THR A 149 2.91 -14.59 15.32
N LYS A 150 4.07 -15.20 15.04
CA LYS A 150 4.46 -15.59 13.68
C LYS A 150 3.50 -16.63 13.10
N LYS A 151 3.23 -17.71 13.83
CA LYS A 151 2.27 -18.76 13.42
C LYS A 151 0.89 -18.18 13.11
N ALA A 152 0.37 -17.29 13.98
CA ALA A 152 -0.92 -16.63 13.78
C ALA A 152 -0.95 -15.80 12.49
N THR A 153 0.13 -15.07 12.21
CA THR A 153 0.26 -14.26 10.99
C THR A 153 0.30 -15.15 9.74
N ASP A 154 1.02 -16.25 9.80
CA ASP A 154 1.16 -17.20 8.68
C ASP A 154 -0.16 -17.92 8.39
N PHE A 155 -0.86 -18.42 9.42
CA PHE A 155 -2.18 -19.05 9.26
C PHE A 155 -3.21 -18.07 8.71
N HIS A 156 -3.32 -16.88 9.28
CA HIS A 156 -4.21 -15.83 8.77
C HIS A 156 -3.89 -15.47 7.31
N LYS A 157 -2.60 -15.40 6.94
CA LYS A 157 -2.20 -15.14 5.55
C LYS A 157 -2.69 -16.25 4.63
N VAL A 158 -2.46 -17.52 4.98
CA VAL A 158 -2.88 -18.68 4.17
C VAL A 158 -4.40 -18.71 4.00
N GLU A 159 -5.16 -18.53 5.09
CA GLU A 159 -6.63 -18.52 5.06
C GLU A 159 -7.18 -17.35 4.22
N LYS A 160 -6.58 -16.17 4.34
CA LYS A 160 -7.06 -14.95 3.67
C LYS A 160 -6.65 -14.86 2.20
N GLN A 161 -5.52 -15.48 1.82
CA GLN A 161 -4.97 -15.43 0.47
C GLN A 161 -5.98 -15.77 -0.64
N PRO A 162 -6.74 -16.88 -0.60
CA PRO A 162 -7.71 -17.20 -1.66
C PRO A 162 -8.81 -16.15 -1.81
N HIS A 163 -9.23 -15.51 -0.72
CA HIS A 163 -10.23 -14.44 -0.76
C HIS A 163 -9.67 -13.15 -1.36
N LEU A 164 -8.41 -12.81 -1.06
CA LEU A 164 -7.72 -11.69 -1.69
C LEU A 164 -7.54 -11.91 -3.18
N ASP A 165 -7.16 -13.12 -3.59
CA ASP A 165 -6.96 -13.46 -5.00
C ASP A 165 -8.29 -13.50 -5.76
N ALA A 166 -9.36 -14.03 -5.15
CA ALA A 166 -10.71 -13.95 -5.70
C ALA A 166 -11.18 -12.49 -5.85
N GLY A 167 -10.92 -11.65 -4.85
CA GLY A 167 -11.20 -10.21 -4.90
C GLY A 167 -10.45 -9.52 -6.05
N ARG A 168 -9.14 -9.77 -6.16
CA ARG A 168 -8.30 -9.25 -7.25
C ARG A 168 -8.78 -9.70 -8.62
N ALA A 169 -9.15 -10.96 -8.78
CA ALA A 169 -9.68 -11.48 -10.05
C ALA A 169 -10.97 -10.76 -10.47
N VAL A 170 -11.86 -10.46 -9.51
CA VAL A 170 -13.05 -9.65 -9.77
C VAL A 170 -12.66 -8.22 -10.13
N ASP A 171 -11.77 -7.59 -9.38
CA ASP A 171 -11.32 -6.23 -9.65
C ASP A 171 -10.70 -6.12 -11.04
N ASP A 172 -9.82 -7.06 -11.42
CA ASP A 172 -9.17 -7.11 -12.72
C ASP A 172 -10.16 -7.31 -13.86
N LYS A 173 -11.16 -8.19 -13.69
CA LYS A 173 -12.25 -8.38 -14.66
C LYS A 173 -12.99 -7.07 -14.96
N TRP A 174 -13.15 -6.20 -13.96
CA TRP A 174 -13.90 -4.95 -14.11
C TRP A 174 -13.03 -3.71 -14.35
N ARG A 175 -11.71 -3.79 -14.14
CA ARG A 175 -10.80 -2.64 -14.18
C ARG A 175 -10.92 -1.84 -15.47
N TYR A 176 -10.75 -2.52 -16.61
CA TYR A 176 -10.89 -1.91 -17.93
C TYR A 176 -12.25 -1.26 -18.13
N LEU A 177 -13.35 -1.88 -17.68
CA LEU A 177 -14.70 -1.33 -17.82
C LEU A 177 -14.99 -0.17 -16.87
N LYS A 178 -14.24 -0.03 -15.77
CA LYS A 178 -14.35 1.10 -14.83
C LYS A 178 -13.53 2.29 -15.30
N GLU A 179 -12.34 2.05 -15.85
CA GLU A 179 -11.36 3.10 -16.17
C GLU A 179 -11.49 3.58 -17.62
N ASP A 180 -11.40 2.70 -18.61
CA ASP A 180 -11.33 3.08 -20.03
C ASP A 180 -12.57 3.84 -20.53
N PRO A 181 -13.82 3.43 -20.23
CA PRO A 181 -14.99 4.20 -20.65
C PRO A 181 -15.04 5.60 -20.02
N ALA A 182 -14.59 5.74 -18.78
CA ALA A 182 -14.54 7.02 -18.10
C ALA A 182 -13.51 7.94 -18.75
N ASP A 183 -12.34 7.39 -19.09
CA ASP A 183 -11.27 8.14 -19.75
C ASP A 183 -11.61 8.48 -21.20
N LEU A 184 -12.19 7.54 -21.96
CA LEU A 184 -12.70 7.82 -23.30
C LEU A 184 -13.80 8.89 -23.27
N SER A 185 -14.70 8.85 -22.28
CA SER A 185 -15.71 9.91 -22.10
C SER A 185 -15.07 11.29 -21.85
N LYS A 186 -14.01 11.36 -21.03
CA LYS A 186 -13.26 12.61 -20.82
C LYS A 186 -12.58 13.08 -22.10
N GLN A 187 -11.96 12.17 -22.86
CA GLN A 187 -11.32 12.50 -24.14
C GLN A 187 -12.32 13.03 -25.17
N LEU A 188 -13.50 12.40 -25.28
CA LEU A 188 -14.57 12.87 -26.16
C LEU A 188 -15.08 14.27 -25.76
N LYS A 189 -15.21 14.55 -24.46
CA LYS A 189 -15.55 15.90 -23.98
C LYS A 189 -14.47 16.91 -24.34
N ARG A 190 -13.18 16.58 -24.13
CA ARG A 190 -12.05 17.43 -24.51
C ARG A 190 -11.99 17.68 -26.02
N HIS A 191 -12.39 16.69 -26.83
CA HIS A 191 -12.48 16.86 -28.28
C HIS A 191 -13.52 17.91 -28.69
N LEU A 192 -14.51 18.20 -27.84
CA LEU A 192 -15.48 19.28 -28.06
C LEU A 192 -14.95 20.66 -27.64
N ASP A 193 -13.81 20.75 -26.94
CA ASP A 193 -13.32 22.02 -26.39
C ASP A 193 -13.11 23.07 -27.48
N ALA A 194 -12.43 22.71 -28.58
CA ALA A 194 -12.19 23.64 -29.69
C ALA A 194 -13.49 24.18 -30.30
N TYR A 195 -14.49 23.31 -30.48
CA TYR A 195 -15.81 23.70 -30.99
C TYR A 195 -16.55 24.61 -30.01
N LEU A 196 -16.56 24.26 -28.71
CA LEU A 196 -17.22 25.06 -27.68
C LEU A 196 -16.55 26.42 -27.47
N ILE A 197 -15.22 26.49 -27.57
CA ILE A 197 -14.44 27.75 -27.51
C ILE A 197 -14.79 28.63 -28.71
N ALA A 198 -14.82 28.08 -29.93
CA ALA A 198 -15.22 28.82 -31.13
C ALA A 198 -16.65 29.34 -30.99
N LYS A 199 -17.59 28.51 -30.53
CA LYS A 199 -18.97 28.91 -30.29
C LYS A 199 -19.10 29.98 -29.20
N GLN A 200 -18.31 29.87 -28.13
CA GLN A 200 -18.27 30.88 -27.07
C GLN A 200 -17.73 32.21 -27.60
N ARG A 201 -16.74 32.17 -28.50
CA ARG A 201 -16.21 33.36 -29.17
C ARG A 201 -17.26 34.01 -30.07
N GLU A 202 -17.95 33.25 -30.91
CA GLU A 202 -19.05 33.76 -31.76
C GLU A 202 -20.16 34.41 -30.92
N GLU A 203 -20.55 33.77 -29.82
CA GLU A 203 -21.57 34.30 -28.92
C GLU A 203 -21.09 35.58 -28.22
N ARG A 204 -19.82 35.65 -27.84
CA ARG A 204 -19.22 36.85 -27.25
C ARG A 204 -19.15 37.99 -28.27
N GLU A 205 -18.78 37.71 -29.52
CA GLU A 205 -18.77 38.69 -30.60
C GLU A 205 -20.19 39.21 -30.89
N ARG A 206 -21.21 38.35 -30.89
CA ARG A 206 -22.62 38.76 -31.00
C ARG A 206 -23.03 39.66 -29.83
N GLN A 207 -22.68 39.29 -28.60
CA GLN A 207 -22.98 40.08 -27.41
C GLN A 207 -22.27 41.43 -27.44
N GLU A 208 -21.01 41.49 -27.87
CA GLU A 208 -20.26 42.74 -28.03
C GLU A 208 -20.88 43.63 -29.11
N ALA A 209 -21.31 43.07 -30.24
CA ALA A 209 -22.03 43.81 -31.27
C ALA A 209 -23.39 44.34 -30.78
N ALA A 210 -24.15 43.52 -30.04
CA ALA A 210 -25.42 43.94 -29.45
C ALA A 210 -25.24 45.06 -28.41
N ARG A 211 -24.19 45.01 -27.57
CA ARG A 211 -23.85 46.08 -26.63
C ARG A 211 -23.47 47.38 -27.32
N ARG A 212 -22.68 47.32 -28.41
CA ARG A 212 -22.31 48.52 -29.19
C ARG A 212 -23.53 49.18 -29.82
N GLU A 213 -24.46 48.36 -30.34
CA GLU A 213 -25.67 48.85 -30.97
C GLU A 213 -26.67 49.41 -29.94
N GLU A 214 -26.82 48.76 -28.78
CA GLU A 214 -27.55 49.28 -27.64
C GLU A 214 -27.02 50.67 -27.22
N GLU A 215 -25.70 50.80 -27.05
CA GLU A 215 -25.08 52.08 -26.68
C GLU A 215 -25.31 53.17 -27.73
N ARG A 216 -25.25 52.81 -29.02
CA ARG A 216 -25.55 53.72 -30.13
C ARG A 216 -27.00 54.20 -30.08
N LEU A 217 -27.96 53.27 -29.99
CA LEU A 217 -29.39 53.57 -29.94
C LEU A 217 -29.76 54.39 -28.70
N ARG A 218 -29.12 54.10 -27.56
CA ARG A 218 -29.31 54.89 -26.34
C ARG A 218 -28.81 56.33 -26.50
N ARG A 219 -27.62 56.55 -27.08
CA ARG A 219 -27.11 57.90 -27.36
C ARG A 219 -28.02 58.67 -28.33
N GLU A 220 -28.53 57.99 -29.36
CA GLU A 220 -29.49 58.58 -30.30
C GLU A 220 -30.83 58.92 -29.64
N ALA A 221 -31.32 58.07 -28.74
CA ALA A 221 -32.52 58.33 -27.94
C ALA A 221 -32.34 59.54 -27.01
N GLU A 222 -31.20 59.62 -26.30
CA GLU A 222 -30.85 60.74 -25.43
C GLU A 222 -30.73 62.06 -26.24
N GLU A 223 -30.14 62.03 -27.44
CA GLU A 223 -30.06 63.19 -28.32
C GLU A 223 -31.44 63.62 -28.84
N ALA A 224 -32.29 62.67 -29.25
CA ALA A 224 -33.66 62.96 -29.70
C ALA A 224 -34.51 63.55 -28.56
N ALA A 225 -34.38 63.02 -27.34
CA ALA A 225 -35.03 63.55 -26.15
C ALA A 225 -34.53 64.96 -25.81
N ARG A 226 -33.21 65.20 -25.91
CA ARG A 226 -32.62 66.54 -25.70
C ARG A 226 -33.16 67.54 -26.72
N LYS A 227 -33.17 67.19 -28.01
CA LYS A 227 -33.74 68.02 -29.07
C LYS A 227 -35.23 68.32 -28.83
N ALA A 228 -36.00 67.34 -28.36
CA ALA A 228 -37.42 67.54 -28.01
C ALA A 228 -37.62 68.48 -26.80
N ALA A 229 -36.66 68.51 -25.86
CA ALA A 229 -36.68 69.37 -24.70
C ALA A 229 -36.22 70.81 -25.00
N GLU A 230 -35.27 70.99 -25.92
CA GLU A 230 -34.73 72.30 -26.34
C GLU A 230 -35.62 73.02 -27.38
N ALA A 231 -36.64 72.35 -27.92
CA ALA A 231 -37.48 72.83 -29.00
C ALA A 231 -38.60 73.82 -28.56
N ASP A 232 -38.26 74.87 -27.81
CA ASP A 232 -39.20 75.91 -27.37
C ASP A 232 -39.83 76.73 -28.52
N GLN A 233 -39.30 76.61 -29.75
CA GLN A 233 -39.78 77.32 -30.95
C GLN A 233 -40.33 76.42 -32.06
N GLN A 234 -40.43 75.10 -31.85
CA GLN A 234 -40.98 74.17 -32.86
C GLN A 234 -42.48 73.94 -32.69
N SER A 235 -43.14 73.51 -33.77
CA SER A 235 -44.55 73.09 -33.74
C SER A 235 -44.75 71.91 -32.77
N GLU A 236 -45.89 71.85 -32.07
CA GLU A 236 -46.27 70.71 -31.22
C GLU A 236 -46.14 69.36 -31.95
N ALA A 237 -46.38 69.35 -33.27
CA ALA A 237 -46.23 68.15 -34.10
C ALA A 237 -44.78 67.67 -34.20
N GLU A 238 -43.80 68.58 -34.28
CA GLU A 238 -42.37 68.25 -34.36
C GLU A 238 -41.84 67.76 -33.01
N ARG A 239 -42.29 68.40 -31.92
CA ARG A 239 -41.98 67.97 -30.55
C ARG A 239 -42.53 66.58 -30.25
N GLN A 240 -43.77 66.31 -30.64
CA GLN A 240 -44.39 64.99 -30.47
C GLN A 240 -43.67 63.92 -31.30
N ALA A 241 -43.30 64.22 -32.56
CA ALA A 241 -42.53 63.32 -33.40
C ALA A 241 -41.13 63.00 -32.82
N ALA A 242 -40.47 63.98 -32.18
CA ALA A 242 -39.19 63.77 -31.51
C ALA A 242 -39.33 62.91 -30.24
N ILE A 243 -40.39 63.08 -29.46
CA ILE A 243 -40.72 62.23 -28.29
C ILE A 243 -41.00 60.79 -28.73
N ASP A 244 -41.81 60.61 -29.78
CA ASP A 244 -42.14 59.27 -30.28
C ASP A 244 -40.90 58.56 -30.87
N ARG A 245 -40.01 59.31 -31.53
CA ARG A 245 -38.72 58.80 -32.00
C ARG A 245 -37.79 58.40 -30.85
N ALA A 246 -37.69 59.22 -29.80
CA ALA A 246 -36.92 58.87 -28.60
C ALA A 246 -37.46 57.59 -27.94
N ARG A 247 -38.78 57.46 -27.80
CA ARG A 247 -39.42 56.26 -27.25
C ARG A 247 -39.18 55.01 -28.10
N GLN A 248 -39.21 55.12 -29.43
CA GLN A 248 -38.88 54.01 -30.33
C GLN A 248 -37.42 53.56 -30.17
N LEU A 249 -36.48 54.50 -30.15
CA LEU A 249 -35.06 54.22 -29.95
C LEU A 249 -34.77 53.60 -28.58
N GLU A 250 -35.47 54.03 -27.53
CA GLU A 250 -35.40 53.39 -26.20
C GLU A 250 -35.91 51.93 -26.22
N GLN A 251 -37.00 51.66 -26.93
CA GLN A 251 -37.52 50.29 -27.07
C GLN A 251 -36.56 49.38 -27.85
N GLU A 252 -35.95 49.90 -28.91
CA GLU A 252 -34.93 49.19 -29.69
C GLU A 252 -33.66 48.94 -28.87
N ALA A 253 -33.21 49.93 -28.10
CA ALA A 253 -32.09 49.78 -27.16
C ALA A 253 -32.40 48.71 -26.11
N ALA A 254 -33.61 48.70 -25.53
CA ALA A 254 -34.03 47.67 -24.57
C ALA A 254 -34.10 46.27 -25.20
N ALA A 255 -34.48 46.15 -26.48
CA ALA A 255 -34.44 44.88 -27.20
C ALA A 255 -33.00 44.41 -27.42
N LYS A 256 -32.07 45.31 -27.75
CA LYS A 256 -30.64 45.00 -27.92
C LYS A 256 -29.96 44.65 -26.59
N ALA A 257 -30.33 45.29 -25.50
CA ALA A 257 -29.87 44.93 -24.16
C ALA A 257 -30.25 43.48 -23.78
N LYS A 258 -31.48 43.04 -24.13
CA LYS A 258 -31.90 41.63 -23.95
C LYS A 258 -31.13 40.66 -24.85
N GLU A 259 -30.73 41.09 -26.04
CA GLU A 259 -29.91 40.28 -26.95
C GLU A 259 -28.46 40.14 -26.44
N ALA A 260 -27.95 41.17 -25.77
CA ALA A 260 -26.61 41.22 -25.18
C ALA A 260 -26.45 40.41 -23.88
N GLU A 261 -27.55 39.92 -23.31
CA GLU A 261 -27.54 39.16 -22.06
C GLU A 261 -26.72 37.86 -22.21
N ALA A 262 -25.90 37.57 -21.20
CA ALA A 262 -24.92 36.49 -21.27
C ALA A 262 -25.58 35.11 -21.39
N LYS A 263 -25.40 34.47 -22.54
CA LYS A 263 -25.78 33.07 -22.76
C LYS A 263 -24.53 32.19 -22.82
N ASN A 264 -24.53 31.12 -22.03
CA ASN A 264 -23.45 30.15 -22.06
C ASN A 264 -23.52 29.33 -23.36
N ALA A 265 -22.40 29.30 -24.09
CA ALA A 265 -22.25 28.41 -25.22
C ALA A 265 -22.33 26.94 -24.76
N SER A 266 -23.10 26.15 -25.49
CA SER A 266 -23.29 24.72 -25.20
C SER A 266 -23.55 23.92 -26.46
N ALA A 267 -23.26 22.64 -26.43
CA ALA A 267 -23.53 21.67 -27.49
C ALA A 267 -24.36 20.48 -26.97
N GLY A 268 -25.07 19.81 -27.87
CA GLY A 268 -25.83 18.59 -27.56
C GLY A 268 -27.35 18.80 -27.37
N ARG A 269 -28.08 17.69 -27.36
CA ARG A 269 -29.55 17.63 -27.12
C ARG A 269 -29.84 17.47 -25.62
N THR A 270 -31.13 17.58 -25.26
CA THR A 270 -31.62 17.34 -23.90
C THR A 270 -31.09 16.02 -23.33
N GLY A 271 -30.46 16.07 -22.15
CA GLY A 271 -29.84 14.91 -21.49
C GLY A 271 -28.35 14.66 -21.84
N ALA A 272 -27.82 15.30 -22.89
CA ALA A 272 -26.41 15.16 -23.32
C ALA A 272 -25.74 16.53 -23.56
N ARG A 273 -26.22 17.57 -22.87
CA ARG A 273 -25.72 18.94 -23.02
C ARG A 273 -24.34 19.07 -22.38
N VAL A 274 -23.36 19.57 -23.13
CA VAL A 274 -22.01 19.86 -22.66
C VAL A 274 -21.74 21.36 -22.81
N SER A 275 -21.18 21.98 -21.77
CA SER A 275 -20.74 23.37 -21.74
C SER A 275 -19.34 23.45 -21.15
N LEU A 276 -18.62 24.53 -21.46
CA LEU A 276 -17.34 24.83 -20.83
C LEU A 276 -17.57 25.11 -19.33
N ARG A 277 -16.61 24.70 -18.50
CA ARG A 277 -16.59 24.98 -17.05
C ARG A 277 -15.21 25.50 -16.66
N THR A 278 -15.19 26.55 -15.86
CA THR A 278 -13.96 27.14 -15.34
C THR A 278 -13.57 26.46 -14.04
N PHE A 279 -12.36 25.93 -13.98
CA PHE A 279 -11.73 25.45 -12.77
C PHE A 279 -10.53 26.35 -12.45
N PRO A 280 -10.41 26.87 -11.23
CA PRO A 280 -9.21 27.60 -10.83
C PRO A 280 -8.06 26.59 -10.67
N GLU A 281 -7.08 26.64 -11.56
CA GLU A 281 -5.87 25.83 -11.48
C GLU A 281 -4.74 26.68 -10.87
N PRO A 282 -4.08 26.22 -9.79
CA PRO A 282 -3.01 26.99 -9.17
C PRO A 282 -1.75 26.93 -10.03
N ASN A 283 -1.24 28.10 -10.43
CA ASN A 283 0.09 28.22 -11.03
C ASN A 283 1.11 28.53 -9.92
N ILE A 284 2.00 27.59 -9.62
CA ILE A 284 3.03 27.78 -8.60
C ILE A 284 4.20 28.56 -9.21
N THR A 285 4.34 29.82 -8.84
CA THR A 285 5.40 30.70 -9.36
C THR A 285 6.66 30.70 -8.48
N ASP A 286 6.51 30.46 -7.18
CA ASP A 286 7.59 30.39 -6.21
C ASP A 286 7.30 29.24 -5.23
N TYR A 287 8.11 28.19 -5.32
CA TYR A 287 7.92 26.98 -4.53
C TYR A 287 8.35 27.16 -3.07
N ASP A 288 9.44 27.87 -2.82
CA ASP A 288 10.00 28.05 -1.48
C ASP A 288 9.11 28.96 -0.62
N ALA A 289 8.56 30.02 -1.24
CA ALA A 289 7.57 30.87 -0.59
C ALA A 289 6.29 30.08 -0.24
N LEU A 290 5.81 29.23 -1.14
CA LEU A 290 4.64 28.40 -0.91
C LEU A 290 4.87 27.38 0.21
N LEU A 291 6.01 26.68 0.21
CA LEU A 291 6.37 25.73 1.26
C LEU A 291 6.46 26.42 2.63
N THR A 292 7.07 27.61 2.67
CA THR A 292 7.17 28.42 3.89
C THR A 292 5.79 28.82 4.42
N ALA A 293 4.84 29.16 3.54
CA ALA A 293 3.46 29.47 3.91
C ALA A 293 2.67 28.24 4.39
N LEU A 294 3.04 27.03 3.93
CA LEU A 294 2.36 25.79 4.27
C LEU A 294 2.98 25.02 5.45
N LYS A 295 4.16 25.42 5.95
CA LYS A 295 4.94 24.68 6.97
C LYS A 295 4.17 24.34 8.28
N ASP A 296 3.17 25.14 8.62
CA ASP A 296 2.38 24.97 9.85
C ASP A 296 1.15 24.07 9.68
N ARG A 297 0.89 23.60 8.45
CA ARG A 297 -0.19 22.65 8.17
C ARG A 297 0.13 21.27 8.75
N PRO A 298 -0.83 20.61 9.44
CA PRO A 298 -0.62 19.28 10.02
C PRO A 298 -0.06 18.27 9.02
N GLU A 299 -0.58 18.27 7.80
CA GLU A 299 -0.21 17.33 6.74
C GLU A 299 1.27 17.49 6.34
N ILE A 300 1.77 18.73 6.30
CA ILE A 300 3.18 19.00 6.01
C ILE A 300 4.07 18.56 7.17
N ARG A 301 3.66 18.84 8.41
CA ARG A 301 4.40 18.42 9.60
C ARG A 301 4.52 16.90 9.71
N GLU A 302 3.43 16.18 9.47
CA GLU A 302 3.43 14.70 9.46
C GLU A 302 4.38 14.12 8.40
N VAL A 303 4.39 14.71 7.20
CA VAL A 303 5.32 14.31 6.14
C VAL A 303 6.77 14.59 6.55
N VAL A 304 7.06 15.77 7.11
CA VAL A 304 8.41 16.13 7.58
C VAL A 304 8.87 15.19 8.70
N GLU A 305 8.02 14.88 9.68
CA GLU A 305 8.35 13.93 10.75
C GLU A 305 8.61 12.52 10.22
N SER A 306 7.80 12.06 9.27
CA SER A 306 7.99 10.75 8.62
C SER A 306 9.33 10.67 7.88
N LEU A 307 9.69 11.73 7.16
CA LEU A 307 10.98 11.83 6.48
C LEU A 307 12.15 11.91 7.48
N ALA A 308 12.00 12.65 8.58
CA ALA A 308 13.01 12.74 9.64
C ALA A 308 13.25 11.38 10.31
N LYS A 309 12.19 10.62 10.63
CA LYS A 309 12.31 9.25 11.19
C LYS A 309 13.05 8.31 10.24
N ARG A 310 12.79 8.43 8.94
CA ARG A 310 13.49 7.63 7.91
C ARG A 310 14.97 8.01 7.82
N ALA A 311 15.28 9.30 7.83
CA ALA A 311 16.64 9.81 7.82
C ALA A 311 17.44 9.35 9.06
N ALA A 312 16.83 9.44 10.25
CA ALA A 312 17.40 8.96 11.50
C ALA A 312 17.70 7.45 11.46
N LYS A 313 16.78 6.64 10.93
CA LYS A 313 16.98 5.19 10.76
C LYS A 313 18.13 4.85 9.81
N SER A 314 18.40 5.69 8.81
CA SER A 314 19.54 5.55 7.91
C SER A 314 20.84 6.19 8.43
N GLY A 315 20.83 6.81 9.62
CA GLY A 315 21.98 7.51 10.18
C GLY A 315 22.32 8.84 9.49
N VAL A 316 21.41 9.39 8.68
CA VAL A 316 21.61 10.66 7.97
C VAL A 316 20.96 11.78 8.76
N SER A 317 21.76 12.73 9.25
CA SER A 317 21.23 13.93 9.92
C SER A 317 20.93 15.04 8.91
N LEU A 318 19.67 15.48 8.88
CA LEU A 318 19.26 16.64 8.09
C LEU A 318 19.39 17.92 8.92
N PRO A 319 19.59 19.09 8.28
CA PRO A 319 19.59 20.37 8.97
C PRO A 319 18.33 20.58 9.82
N GLY A 320 18.51 20.94 11.10
CA GLY A 320 17.40 21.14 12.05
C GLY A 320 16.91 19.87 12.75
N MET A 321 17.59 18.73 12.58
CA MET A 321 17.32 17.49 13.29
C MET A 321 18.56 16.99 14.06
N GLU A 322 18.33 16.28 15.15
CA GLU A 322 19.34 15.56 15.92
C GLU A 322 18.91 14.09 16.09
N ILE A 323 19.84 13.15 15.99
CA ILE A 323 19.57 11.72 16.21
C ILE A 323 19.94 11.39 17.66
N ILE A 324 18.95 10.96 18.44
CA ILE A 324 19.12 10.50 19.83
C ILE A 324 19.04 8.97 19.91
N GLU A 325 19.99 8.34 20.59
CA GLU A 325 19.99 6.89 20.83
C GLU A 325 19.20 6.56 22.10
N VAL A 326 18.14 5.76 21.95
CA VAL A 326 17.32 5.27 23.06
C VAL A 326 17.37 3.75 23.03
N GLN A 327 17.98 3.13 24.05
CA GLN A 327 18.00 1.68 24.20
C GLN A 327 16.73 1.20 24.90
N ARG A 328 16.03 0.25 24.28
CA ARG A 328 14.88 -0.46 24.84
C ARG A 328 15.04 -1.93 24.48
N ALA A 329 14.49 -2.84 25.30
CA ALA A 329 14.43 -4.26 24.96
C ALA A 329 13.72 -4.42 23.60
N ALA A 330 14.32 -5.22 22.72
CA ALA A 330 13.89 -5.41 21.33
C ALA A 330 12.71 -6.38 21.21
#